data_AF-A0A953FJP9-F1
#
_entry.id   AF-A0A953FJP9-F1
#
_cell.length_a   1.000
_cell.length_b   1.000
_cell.length_c   1.000
_cell.angle_alpha   90.00
_cell.angle_beta   90.00
_cell.angle_gamma   90.00
#
_symmetry.space_group_name_H-M   'P 1'
#
loop_
_entity.id
_entity.type
_entity.pdbx_description
1 polymer ?
#
loop_
_entity_poly.entity_id
_entity_poly.type
_entity_poly.pdbx_seq_one_letter_code
_entity_poly.pdbx_strand_id
1 'polypeptide(L)' 'MNFRSLDHLTFLRPKDRRRLLSTDDEHLTGLVMELNRLPHYNNRLDAIQLVAAILRGRRRTGTAGQGH' A
#
# COMPACT_ATOMS: atom_id res chain seq x y z
N MET A 1 -15.66 -7.14 12.32
CA MET A 1 -14.96 -6.16 11.45
C MET A 1 -14.51 -6.87 10.19
N ASN A 2 -15.21 -6.65 9.08
CA ASN A 2 -14.95 -7.35 7.80
C ASN A 2 -13.60 -6.91 7.20
N PHE A 3 -12.76 -7.89 6.86
CA PHE A 3 -11.44 -7.70 6.25
C PHE A 3 -11.55 -7.26 4.78
N ARG A 4 -11.85 -5.98 4.52
CA ARG A 4 -11.65 -5.34 3.20
C ARG A 4 -10.19 -4.95 2.94
N SER A 5 -9.23 -5.82 3.26
CA SER A 5 -7.79 -5.48 3.25
C SER A 5 -7.15 -5.36 1.86
N LEU A 6 -7.89 -5.51 0.76
CA LEU A 6 -7.38 -5.41 -0.62
C LEU A 6 -8.11 -4.39 -1.49
N ASP A 7 -9.29 -3.93 -1.06
CA ASP A 7 -10.06 -2.88 -1.75
C ASP A 7 -9.35 -1.53 -1.68
N HIS A 8 -8.38 -1.38 -0.77
CA HIS A 8 -7.62 -0.13 -0.62
C HIS A 8 -6.56 0.10 -1.71
N LEU A 9 -6.32 -0.88 -2.59
CA LEU A 9 -5.34 -0.75 -3.68
C LEU A 9 -5.99 -0.74 -5.07
N THR A 10 -7.30 -0.95 -5.17
CA THR A 10 -8.03 -0.97 -6.46
C THR A 10 -8.28 0.42 -7.01
N PHE A 11 -8.36 1.45 -6.15
CA PHE A 11 -8.47 2.84 -6.56
C PHE A 11 -7.14 3.50 -6.92
N LEU A 12 -6.01 2.82 -6.68
CA LEU A 12 -4.70 3.28 -7.12
C LEU A 12 -4.47 2.93 -8.58
N ARG A 13 -3.82 3.84 -9.31
CA ARG A 13 -3.35 3.55 -10.66
C ARG A 13 -2.37 2.37 -10.62
N PRO A 14 -2.33 1.52 -11.66
CA PRO A 14 -1.44 0.36 -11.69
C PRO A 14 0.04 0.71 -11.48
N LYS A 15 0.49 1.86 -12.01
CA LYS A 15 1.86 2.36 -11.85
C LYS A 15 2.18 2.72 -10.40
N ASP A 16 1.28 3.42 -9.72
CA ASP A 16 1.45 3.85 -8.33
C ASP A 16 1.38 2.65 -7.38
N ARG A 17 0.46 1.72 -7.65
CA ARG A 17 0.38 0.44 -6.93
C ARG A 17 1.69 -0.33 -7.03
N ARG A 18 2.26 -0.44 -8.24
CA ARG A 18 3.55 -1.13 -8.43
C ARG A 18 4.68 -0.43 -7.68
N ARG A 19 4.73 0.91 -7.74
CA ARG A 19 5.73 1.70 -7.03
C ARG A 19 5.63 1.47 -5.51
N LEU A 20 4.43 1.56 -4.95
CA LEU A 20 4.14 1.27 -3.53
C LEU A 20 4.53 -0.16 -3.11
N LEU A 21 4.26 -1.14 -3.96
CA LEU A 21 4.62 -2.54 -3.69
C LEU A 21 6.12 -2.82 -3.79
N SER A 22 6.89 -1.97 -4.48
CA SER A 22 8.35 -2.09 -4.61
C SER A 22 9.14 -1.17 -3.65
N THR A 23 8.49 -0.23 -2.97
CA THR A 23 9.14 0.71 -2.05
C THR A 23 9.38 0.09 -0.67
N ASP A 24 10.56 0.25 -0.10
CA ASP A 24 10.87 -0.23 1.26
C ASP A 24 9.92 0.32 2.32
N ASP A 25 9.73 -0.44 3.40
CA ASP A 25 8.78 -0.12 4.47
C ASP A 25 9.05 1.27 5.09
N GLU A 26 10.33 1.66 5.18
CA GLU A 26 10.78 2.95 5.72
C GLU A 26 10.35 4.15 4.86
N HIS A 27 10.28 3.96 3.53
CA HIS A 27 9.92 5.01 2.58
C HIS A 27 8.43 4.97 2.18
N LEU A 28 7.71 3.94 2.61
CA LEU A 28 6.34 3.68 2.20
C LEU A 28 5.40 4.83 2.60
N THR A 29 5.50 5.32 3.83
CA THR A 29 4.68 6.44 4.33
C THR A 29 4.91 7.70 3.53
N GLY A 30 6.17 8.04 3.22
CA GLY A 30 6.52 9.21 2.43
C GLY A 30 5.97 9.13 1.01
N LEU A 31 6.08 7.96 0.37
CA LEU A 31 5.53 7.74 -0.96
C LEU A 31 4.00 7.86 -0.97
N VAL A 32 3.30 7.34 0.03
CA VAL A 32 1.83 7.49 0.11
C VAL A 32 1.44 8.96 0.26
N MET A 33 2.17 9.73 1.07
CA MET A 33 1.94 11.18 1.19
C MET A 33 2.21 11.93 -0.12
N GLU A 34 3.27 11.57 -0.85
CA GLU A 34 3.56 12.12 -2.19
C GLU A 34 2.39 11.84 -3.15
N LEU A 35 1.94 10.60 -3.22
CA LEU A 35 0.80 10.21 -4.05
C LEU A 35 -0.47 10.95 -3.64
N ASN A 36 -0.73 11.10 -2.34
CA ASN A 36 -1.94 11.76 -1.86
C ASN A 36 -2.05 13.23 -2.32
N ARG A 37 -0.91 13.89 -2.53
CA ARG A 37 -0.83 15.27 -3.05
C ARG A 37 -1.05 15.37 -4.55
N LEU A 38 -1.04 14.25 -5.29
CA LEU A 38 -1.25 14.29 -6.73
C LEU A 38 -2.69 14.69 -7.07
N PRO A 39 -2.91 15.45 -8.17
CA PRO A 39 -4.23 16.00 -8.50
C PRO A 39 -5.33 14.95 -8.66
N HIS A 40 -4.98 13.74 -9.07
CA HIS A 40 -5.92 12.65 -9.29
C HIS A 40 -6.31 11.88 -8.01
N TYR A 41 -5.57 12.08 -6.91
CA TYR A 41 -5.91 11.53 -5.60
C TYR A 41 -6.49 12.59 -4.67
N ASN A 42 -6.15 13.87 -4.87
CA ASN A 42 -6.78 15.03 -4.21
C ASN A 42 -6.93 14.87 -2.68
N ASN A 43 -5.87 14.43 -2.01
CA ASN A 43 -5.83 14.17 -0.57
C ASN A 43 -6.84 13.11 -0.06
N ARG A 44 -7.36 12.25 -0.93
CA ARG A 44 -8.36 11.22 -0.57
C ARG A 44 -7.77 9.88 -0.14
N LEU A 45 -6.45 9.71 -0.18
CA LEU A 45 -5.78 8.50 0.31
C LEU A 45 -5.60 8.57 1.82
N ASP A 46 -6.09 7.55 2.52
CA ASP A 46 -5.80 7.33 3.93
C ASP A 46 -4.43 6.67 4.05
N ALA A 47 -3.41 7.47 4.38
CA ALA A 47 -2.03 7.01 4.39
C ALA A 47 -1.79 5.86 5.38
N ILE A 48 -2.43 5.91 6.55
CA ILE A 48 -2.28 4.90 7.60
C ILE A 48 -2.87 3.58 7.14
N GLN A 49 -4.09 3.61 6.60
CA GLN A 49 -4.74 2.39 6.13
C GLN A 49 -4.08 1.79 4.88
N LEU A 50 -3.54 2.62 4.00
CA LEU A 50 -2.84 2.16 2.80
C LEU A 50 -1.52 1.45 3.16
N VAL A 51 -0.71 2.07 4.02
CA VAL A 51 0.54 1.50 4.53
C VAL A 51 0.25 0.17 5.24
N ALA A 52 -0.75 0.14 6.13
CA ALA A 52 -1.12 -1.08 6.84
C ALA A 52 -1.57 -2.20 5.90
N ALA A 53 -2.34 -1.88 4.84
CA ALA A 53 -2.76 -2.86 3.85
C ALA A 53 -1.58 -3.43 3.05
N ILE A 54 -0.61 -2.58 2.66
CA ILE A 54 0.59 -3.00 1.92
C ILE A 54 1.47 -3.88 2.80
N LEU A 55 1.76 -3.47 4.03
CA LEU A 55 2.55 -4.26 4.99
C LEU A 55 1.90 -5.61 5.28
N ARG A 56 0.57 -5.63 5.47
CA ARG A 56 -0.19 -6.87 5.67
C ARG A 56 -0.15 -7.76 4.43
N GLY A 57 -0.25 -7.19 3.24
CA GLY A 57 -0.12 -7.91 1.96
C GLY A 57 1.25 -8.56 1.83
N ARG A 58 2.32 -7.80 2.10
CA ARG A 58 3.71 -8.28 2.07
C ARG A 58 3.96 -9.42 3.04
N ARG A 59 3.46 -9.33 4.27
CA ARG A 59 3.59 -10.41 5.27
C ARG A 59 2.92 -11.69 4.80
N ARG A 60 1.76 -11.61 4.15
CA ARG A 60 1.07 -12.80 3.60
C ARG A 60 1.83 -13.44 2.44
N THR A 61 2.44 -12.64 1.58
CA THR A 61 3.26 -13.15 0.46
C THR A 61 4.64 -13.61 0.90
N GLY A 62 5.20 -13.02 1.97
CA GLY A 62 6.48 -13.39 2.57
C GLY A 62 6.43 -14.69 3.38
N THR A 63 5.25 -15.11 3.87
CA THR A 63 5.07 -16.42 4.53
C THR A 63 5.04 -17.62 3.58
N ALA A 64 5.24 -17.43 2.27
CA ALA A 64 5.44 -18.54 1.34
C ALA A 64 6.91 -19.03 1.25
N GLY A 65 7.84 -18.47 2.04
CA GLY A 65 9.27 -18.73 1.89
C GLY A 65 10.11 -18.79 3.17
N GLN A 66 9.55 -19.08 4.34
CA GLN A 66 10.35 -19.33 5.54
C GLN A 66 9.78 -20.47 6.38
N GLY A 67 9.85 -21.67 5.81
CA GLY A 67 9.99 -22.89 6.59
C GLY A 67 11.45 -23.28 6.60
N HIS A 68 12.14 -23.07 7.72
CA HIS A 68 13.24 -23.91 8.18
C HIS A 68 13.39 -23.76 9.69
#